data_AF-A0A7Y5RHK9-F1
#
_entry.id   AF-A0A7Y5RHK9-F1
#
_cell.length_a   1.000
_cell.length_b   1.000
_cell.length_c   1.000
_cell.angle_alpha   90.00
_cell.angle_beta   90.00
_cell.angle_gamma   90.00
#
_symmetry.space_group_name_H-M   'P 1'
#
loop_
_entity.id
_entity.type
_entity.pdbx_description
1 polymer ?
#
loop_
_entity_poly.entity_id
_entity_poly.type
_entity_poly.pdbx_seq_one_letter_code
_entity_poly.pdbx_strand_id
1 'polypeptide(L)' 'IPDAEREHLASIVWSPDGLKALLYLNGYAHAIFDFQKRCGYCRTNFPNFMEDQASTWRTSSHAWNDDVLQEFEGALYS' A
#
# COMPACT_ATOMS: atom_id res chain seq x y z
N ILE A 1 -26.02 10.65 -7.62
CA ILE A 1 -24.97 11.34 -6.84
C ILE A 1 -23.74 11.42 -7.74
N PRO A 2 -23.24 12.63 -8.05
CA PRO A 2 -21.96 12.81 -8.73
C PRO A 2 -20.85 12.03 -8.02
N ASP A 3 -19.84 11.57 -8.75
CA ASP A 3 -18.79 10.71 -8.17
C ASP A 3 -18.06 11.39 -6.99
N ALA A 4 -17.87 12.71 -7.08
CA ALA A 4 -17.25 13.53 -6.03
C ALA A 4 -18.04 13.60 -4.71
N GLU A 5 -19.33 13.28 -4.73
CA GLU A 5 -20.21 13.29 -3.55
C GLU A 5 -20.50 11.87 -3.04
N ARG A 6 -19.94 10.84 -3.69
CA ARG A 6 -20.07 9.46 -3.23
C ARG A 6 -19.19 9.27 -2.01
N GLU A 7 -19.77 8.74 -0.94
CA GLU A 7 -19.01 8.29 0.22
C GLU A 7 -18.20 7.04 -0.13
N HIS A 8 -16.93 7.02 0.30
CA HIS A 8 -16.05 5.88 0.16
C HIS A 8 -15.57 5.46 1.55
N LEU A 9 -15.66 4.16 1.84
CA LEU A 9 -15.11 3.61 3.06
C LEU A 9 -13.61 3.41 2.89
N ALA A 10 -12.82 4.13 3.69
CA ALA A 10 -11.39 3.88 3.82
C ALA A 10 -11.13 3.02 5.06
N SER A 11 -10.28 2.01 4.93
CA SER A 11 -9.86 1.16 6.04
C SER A 11 -8.37 0.87 5.96
N ILE A 12 -7.69 0.94 7.09
CA ILE A 12 -6.27 0.60 7.21
C ILE A 12 -6.18 -0.66 8.08
N VAL A 13 -5.56 -1.69 7.53
CA VAL A 13 -5.29 -2.95 8.23
C VAL A 13 -3.80 -3.02 8.48
N TRP A 14 -3.41 -3.39 9.70
CA TRP A 14 -2.02 -3.57 10.09
C TRP A 14 -1.68 -5.05 10.15
N SER A 15 -0.47 -5.42 9.73
CA SER A 15 0.04 -6.77 9.98
C SER A 15 0.20 -7.00 11.50
N PRO A 16 0.17 -8.26 11.97
CA PRO A 16 0.28 -8.56 13.40
C PRO A 16 1.58 -8.06 14.06
N ASP A 17 2.67 -8.00 13.29
CA ASP A 17 3.97 -7.47 13.73
C ASP A 17 4.08 -5.93 13.66
N GLY A 18 3.06 -5.25 13.12
CA GLY A 18 3.03 -3.80 12.92
C GLY A 18 4.00 -3.27 11.85
N LEU A 19 4.65 -4.14 11.07
CA LEU A 19 5.67 -3.76 10.09
C LEU A 19 5.10 -3.53 8.68
N LYS A 20 3.81 -3.84 8.45
CA LYS A 20 3.11 -3.55 7.21
C LYS A 20 1.73 -2.94 7.48
N ALA A 21 1.30 -2.06 6.59
CA ALA A 21 -0.04 -1.48 6.59
C ALA A 21 -0.65 -1.55 5.18
N LEU A 22 -1.91 -1.98 5.09
CA LEU A 22 -2.67 -2.09 3.85
C LEU A 22 -3.89 -1.15 3.88
N LEU A 23 -4.01 -0.31 2.85
CA LEU A 23 -5.17 0.52 2.59
C LEU A 23 -6.17 -0.21 1.71
N TYR A 24 -7.39 -0.35 2.22
CA TYR A 24 -8.57 -0.67 1.43
C TYR A 24 -9.40 0.60 1.20
N LEU A 25 -9.87 0.78 -0.04
CA LEU A 25 -10.97 1.71 -0.35
C LEU A 25 -12.14 0.87 -0.89
N ASN A 26 -13.29 0.95 -0.23
CA ASN A 26 -14.47 0.13 -0.55
C ASN A 26 -14.15 -1.38 -0.67
N GLY A 27 -13.29 -1.90 0.20
CA GLY A 27 -12.88 -3.31 0.21
C GLY A 27 -11.87 -3.69 -0.88
N TYR A 28 -11.42 -2.77 -1.74
CA TYR A 28 -10.37 -3.02 -2.71
C TYR A 28 -9.00 -2.60 -2.20
N ALA A 29 -8.00 -3.46 -2.31
CA ALA A 29 -6.64 -3.18 -1.87
C ALA A 29 -5.96 -2.17 -2.81
N HIS A 30 -5.65 -0.98 -2.29
CA HIS A 30 -5.11 0.14 -3.06
C HIS A 30 -3.63 0.39 -2.84
N ALA A 31 -3.13 0.23 -1.61
CA ALA A 31 -1.73 0.47 -1.28
C ALA A 31 -1.25 -0.34 -0.07
N ILE A 32 -0.03 -0.86 -0.14
CA ILE A 32 0.66 -1.54 0.97
C ILE A 32 1.95 -0.79 1.26
N PHE A 33 2.24 -0.53 2.53
CA PHE A 33 3.53 -0.04 3.01
C PHE A 33 4.22 -1.15 3.80
N ASP A 34 5.49 -1.42 3.47
CA ASP A 34 6.38 -2.30 4.21
C ASP A 34 7.48 -1.46 4.85
N PHE A 35 7.36 -1.24 6.16
CA PHE A 35 8.28 -0.40 6.92
C PHE A 35 9.64 -1.07 7.11
N GLN A 36 9.69 -2.40 7.13
CA GLN A 36 10.93 -3.15 7.26
C GLN A 36 11.76 -3.04 5.98
N LYS A 37 11.13 -3.20 4.82
CA LYS A 37 11.77 -3.05 3.49
C LYS A 37 11.87 -1.60 3.05
N ARG A 38 11.25 -0.66 3.80
CA ARG A 38 11.18 0.77 3.48
C ARG A 38 10.68 1.01 2.06
N CYS A 39 9.56 0.39 1.72
CA CYS A 39 8.94 0.55 0.41
C CYS A 39 7.41 0.62 0.48
N GLY A 40 6.83 1.25 -0.53
CA GLY A 40 5.38 1.28 -0.75
C GLY A 40 5.01 0.66 -2.10
N TYR A 41 3.84 0.03 -2.16
CA TYR A 41 3.23 -0.54 -3.36
C TYR A 41 1.85 0.10 -3.51
N CYS A 42 1.52 0.67 -4.67
CA CYS A 42 0.22 1.26 -4.93
C CYS A 42 -0.22 1.02 -6.38
N ARG A 43 -1.54 0.95 -6.61
CA ARG A 43 -2.11 0.64 -7.93
C ARG A 43 -1.78 1.68 -9.01
N THR A 44 -1.46 2.91 -8.62
CA THR A 44 -1.11 4.00 -9.55
C THR A 44 0.40 4.17 -9.77
N ASN A 45 1.24 3.38 -9.09
CA ASN A 45 2.70 3.50 -9.08
C ASN A 45 3.23 4.89 -8.63
N PHE A 46 2.38 5.72 -8.03
CA PHE A 46 2.71 7.08 -7.59
C PHE A 46 3.45 7.08 -6.23
N PRO A 47 4.35 8.05 -5.95
CA PRO A 47 4.85 9.08 -6.86
C PRO A 47 5.79 8.52 -7.93
N ASN A 48 5.66 9.05 -9.15
CA ASN A 48 6.53 8.73 -10.28
C ASN A 48 7.76 9.67 -10.35
N PHE A 49 8.03 10.43 -9.28
CA PHE A 49 9.05 11.48 -9.31
C PHE A 49 10.43 10.93 -8.98
N MET A 50 11.43 11.71 -9.38
CA MET A 50 12.86 11.38 -9.42
C MET A 50 13.37 10.67 -8.17
N GLU A 51 14.31 9.74 -8.38
CA GLU A 51 15.10 9.13 -7.32
C GLU A 51 15.75 10.21 -6.45
N ASP A 52 15.18 10.44 -5.27
CA ASP A 52 15.85 11.16 -4.22
C ASP A 52 16.95 10.26 -3.65
N GLN A 53 18.20 10.51 -4.07
CA GLN A 53 19.37 9.74 -3.61
C GLN A 53 19.61 9.86 -2.10
N ALA A 54 18.99 10.82 -1.41
CA ALA A 54 19.08 10.96 0.04
C ALA A 54 18.05 10.08 0.79
N SER A 55 17.05 9.53 0.09
CA SER A 55 16.01 8.73 0.73
C SER A 55 16.50 7.32 1.07
N THR A 56 16.18 6.86 2.28
CA THR A 56 16.38 5.45 2.67
C THR A 56 15.23 4.54 2.22
N TRP A 57 14.18 5.13 1.64
CA TRP A 57 13.04 4.40 1.09
C TRP A 57 13.23 4.15 -0.40
N ARG A 58 12.66 3.05 -0.89
CA ARG A 58 12.58 2.77 -2.32
C ARG A 58 11.79 3.89 -3.01
N THR A 59 12.44 4.62 -3.90
CA THR A 59 11.83 5.67 -4.74
C THR A 59 11.73 5.29 -6.21
N SER A 60 12.47 4.26 -6.65
CA SER A 60 12.54 3.83 -8.05
C SER A 60 11.23 3.27 -8.61
N SER A 61 10.36 2.72 -7.74
CA SER A 61 9.02 2.27 -8.13
C SER A 61 8.13 2.07 -6.91
N HIS A 62 6.84 2.27 -7.11
CA HIS A 62 5.77 1.92 -6.19
C HIS A 62 4.77 0.98 -6.85
N ALA A 63 5.18 0.24 -7.90
CA ALA A 63 4.26 -0.58 -8.67
C ALA A 63 3.61 -1.63 -7.78
N TRP A 64 2.30 -1.81 -7.94
CA TRP A 64 1.56 -2.82 -7.22
C TRP A 64 2.17 -4.22 -7.43
N ASN A 65 2.13 -5.04 -6.39
CA ASN A 65 2.60 -6.42 -6.43
C ASN A 65 1.59 -7.32 -5.69
N ASP A 66 0.92 -8.20 -6.42
CA ASP A 66 -0.09 -9.11 -5.86
C ASP A 66 0.52 -10.18 -4.92
N ASP A 67 1.78 -10.57 -5.10
CA ASP A 67 2.46 -11.49 -4.19
C ASP A 67 2.60 -10.89 -2.78
N VAL A 68 2.83 -9.57 -2.70
CA VAL A 68 2.92 -8.84 -1.42
C VAL A 68 1.56 -8.78 -0.72
N LEU A 69 0.46 -8.64 -1.48
CA LEU A 69 -0.89 -8.73 -0.93
C LEU A 69 -1.14 -10.14 -0.39
N GLN A 70 -0.81 -11.18 -1.15
CA GLN A 70 -1.01 -12.56 -0.74
C GLN A 70 -0.20 -12.91 0.52
N GLU A 71 1.05 -12.44 0.62
CA GLU A 71 1.88 -12.58 1.84
C GLU A 71 1.21 -11.90 3.04
N PHE A 72 0.73 -10.66 2.86
CA PHE A 72 0.09 -9.88 3.91
C PHE A 72 -1.20 -10.54 4.42
N GLU A 73 -2.07 -10.98 3.52
CA GLU A 73 -3.31 -11.67 3.86
C GLU A 73 -3.04 -13.03 4.50
N GLY A 74 -2.04 -13.76 4.01
CA GLY A 74 -1.60 -15.03 4.61
C GLY A 74 -1.15 -14.86 6.07
N ALA A 75 -0.43 -13.78 6.39
CA ALA A 75 0.03 -13.49 7.74
C ALA A 75 -1.07 -13.00 8.69
N LEU A 76 -2.18 -12.46 8.17
CA LEU A 76 -3.30 -11.99 9.00
C LEU A 76 -4.19 -13.13 9.52
N TYR A 77 -4.27 -14.23 8.77
CA TYR A 77 -5.15 -15.36 9.07
C TYR A 77 -4.40 -16.62 9.53
N SER A 78 -3.08 -16.51 9.76
CA SER A 78 -2.23 -17.58 10.30
C SER A 78 -2.33 -17.74 11.81
#